data_AF-A0A916E6A2-F1
#
_entry.id   AF-A0A916E6A2-F1
#
_cell.length_a   1.000
_cell.length_b   1.000
_cell.length_c   1.000
_cell.angle_alpha   90.00
_cell.angle_beta   90.00
_cell.angle_gamma   90.00
#
_symmetry.space_group_name_H-M   'P 1'
#
loop_
_entity.id
_entity.type
_entity.pdbx_description
1 polymer ?
#
loop_
_entity_poly.entity_id
_entity_poly.type
_entity_poly.pdbx_seq_one_letter_code
_entity_poly.pdbx_strand_id
1 'polypeptide(L)'
;MQDTEYTNEWVNWIEEAVNKEYFKFYEYQQFDNIQHIGTGGFGKVYRAKNSEKQFALKSFFNLDNITVKEIVRELKIQREIDFHDNIIRCYGITKLESDNHNDYWLVMEYADGGSLRSYLKKNFNKLTWDDKYNMAYQLSCAISCLHNEGIVHRDLHSPLDISQGHRETVVPDTPDEYAKIYTKCWDGESDNRPTIYQI
;
A
#
# COMPACT_ATOMS: atom_id res chain seq x y z
N MET A 1 -28.94 15.46 0.29
CA MET A 1 -29.83 14.36 -0.15
C MET A 1 -29.29 13.59 -1.36
N GLN A 2 -28.32 14.13 -2.14
CA GLN A 2 -27.69 13.37 -3.24
C GLN A 2 -26.55 12.43 -2.79
N ASP A 3 -25.86 12.69 -1.68
CA ASP A 3 -24.71 11.86 -1.25
C ASP A 3 -25.09 10.46 -0.74
N THR A 4 -26.30 10.29 -0.23
CA THR A 4 -26.79 9.01 0.31
C THR A 4 -27.10 7.98 -0.77
N GLU A 5 -27.48 8.42 -1.98
CA GLU A 5 -27.83 7.51 -3.09
C GLU A 5 -26.59 6.90 -3.76
N TYR A 6 -25.50 7.67 -3.91
CA TYR A 6 -24.26 7.18 -4.53
C TYR A 6 -23.39 6.33 -3.59
N THR A 7 -23.44 6.58 -2.27
CA THR A 7 -22.74 5.73 -1.30
C THR A 7 -23.26 4.29 -1.37
N ASN A 8 -24.53 4.10 -1.74
CA ASN A 8 -25.12 2.79 -1.91
C ASN A 8 -24.58 2.02 -3.13
N GLU A 9 -24.17 2.68 -4.22
CA GLU A 9 -23.70 1.95 -5.43
C GLU A 9 -22.43 1.14 -5.14
N TRP A 10 -21.41 1.77 -4.57
CA TRP A 10 -20.14 1.10 -4.30
C TRP A 10 -20.23 0.12 -3.14
N VAL A 11 -21.06 0.42 -2.14
CA VAL A 11 -21.37 -0.55 -1.06
C VAL A 11 -22.08 -1.77 -1.64
N ASN A 12 -23.08 -1.58 -2.51
CA ASN A 12 -23.73 -2.69 -3.20
C ASN A 12 -22.75 -3.49 -4.06
N TRP A 13 -21.80 -2.81 -4.72
CA TRP A 13 -20.75 -3.50 -5.46
C TRP A 13 -19.90 -4.41 -4.57
N ILE A 14 -19.52 -3.93 -3.36
CA ILE A 14 -18.77 -4.74 -2.39
C ILE A 14 -19.59 -5.96 -1.95
N GLU A 15 -20.85 -5.73 -1.55
CA GLU A 15 -21.75 -6.80 -1.10
C GLU A 15 -22.01 -7.82 -2.23
N GLU A 16 -22.20 -7.37 -3.47
CA GLU A 16 -22.28 -8.27 -4.63
C GLU A 16 -21.00 -9.05 -4.88
N ALA A 17 -19.84 -8.41 -4.77
CA ALA A 17 -18.55 -9.06 -4.99
C ALA A 17 -18.27 -10.13 -3.93
N VAL A 18 -18.68 -9.89 -2.68
CA VAL A 18 -18.66 -10.89 -1.60
C VAL A 18 -19.62 -12.04 -1.90
N ASN A 19 -20.87 -11.74 -2.25
CA ASN A 19 -21.89 -12.76 -2.54
C ASN A 19 -21.52 -13.63 -3.76
N LYS A 20 -20.78 -13.08 -4.72
CA LYS A 20 -20.24 -13.79 -5.89
C LYS A 20 -18.89 -14.47 -5.62
N GLU A 21 -18.41 -14.43 -4.37
CA GLU A 21 -17.15 -15.02 -3.92
C GLU A 21 -15.90 -14.50 -4.68
N TYR A 22 -15.96 -13.28 -5.21
CA TYR A 22 -14.80 -12.66 -5.86
C TYR A 22 -13.71 -12.28 -4.86
N PHE A 23 -14.12 -12.00 -3.61
CA PHE A 23 -13.23 -11.76 -2.50
C PHE A 23 -13.72 -12.52 -1.29
N LYS A 24 -12.79 -12.98 -0.46
CA LYS A 24 -13.14 -13.65 0.78
C LYS A 24 -13.65 -12.62 1.79
N PHE A 25 -14.83 -12.88 2.34
CA PHE A 25 -15.32 -12.19 3.51
C PHE A 25 -14.84 -12.90 4.77
N TYR A 26 -14.33 -12.13 5.72
CA TYR A 26 -13.96 -12.60 7.04
C TYR A 26 -14.93 -12.03 8.06
N GLU A 27 -15.48 -12.89 8.91
CA GLU A 27 -16.22 -12.43 10.09
C GLU A 27 -15.24 -11.76 11.04
N TYR A 28 -15.54 -10.52 11.47
CA TYR A 28 -14.60 -9.73 12.28
C TYR A 28 -14.22 -10.44 13.59
N GLN A 29 -15.16 -11.21 14.15
CA GLN A 29 -14.99 -11.97 15.39
C GLN A 29 -13.99 -13.14 15.26
N GLN A 30 -13.60 -13.52 14.03
CA GLN A 30 -12.52 -14.50 13.81
C GLN A 30 -11.14 -13.92 14.13
N PHE A 31 -11.03 -12.60 14.24
CA PHE A 31 -9.78 -11.93 14.54
C PHE A 31 -9.59 -11.74 16.05
N ASP A 32 -8.46 -12.23 16.56
CA ASP A 32 -8.02 -12.02 17.94
C ASP A 32 -6.73 -11.20 18.00
N ASN A 33 -6.32 -10.83 19.22
CA ASN A 33 -5.09 -10.09 19.49
C ASN A 33 -4.92 -8.82 18.64
N ILE A 34 -6.03 -8.11 18.41
CA ILE A 34 -6.09 -6.91 17.57
C ILE A 34 -5.30 -5.78 18.27
N GLN A 35 -4.23 -5.32 17.64
CA GLN A 35 -3.33 -4.30 18.16
C GLN A 35 -3.09 -3.23 17.10
N HIS A 36 -3.27 -1.97 17.46
CA HIS A 36 -2.94 -0.85 16.59
C HIS A 36 -1.42 -0.81 16.33
N ILE A 37 -1.03 -0.71 15.05
CA ILE A 37 0.39 -0.70 14.64
C ILE A 37 0.78 0.53 13.83
N GLY A 38 -0.19 1.30 13.32
CA GLY A 38 0.11 2.48 12.52
C GLY A 38 -1.12 3.26 12.10
N THR A 39 -0.90 4.50 11.73
CA THR A 39 -1.92 5.42 11.22
C THR A 39 -1.38 6.08 9.97
N GLY A 40 -2.11 5.96 8.86
CA GLY A 40 -1.83 6.63 7.60
C GLY A 40 -2.80 7.78 7.35
N GLY A 41 -2.73 8.38 6.15
CA GLY A 41 -3.65 9.47 5.76
C GLY A 41 -5.11 9.04 5.64
N PHE A 42 -5.35 7.78 5.25
CA PHE A 42 -6.70 7.25 4.97
C PHE A 42 -7.31 6.45 6.12
N GLY A 43 -6.54 6.18 7.18
CA GLY A 43 -7.05 5.40 8.30
C GLY A 43 -5.98 4.75 9.18
N LYS A 44 -6.36 3.68 9.87
CA LYS A 44 -5.52 2.99 10.86
C LYS A 44 -5.24 1.57 10.40
N VAL A 45 -4.09 1.06 10.80
CA VAL A 45 -3.70 -0.34 10.56
C VAL A 45 -3.54 -1.03 11.90
N TYR A 46 -4.13 -2.21 12.01
CA TYR A 46 -4.06 -3.08 13.18
C TYR A 46 -3.43 -4.40 12.79
N ARG A 47 -2.54 -4.95 13.61
CA ARG A 47 -2.17 -6.36 13.53
C ARG A 47 -3.27 -7.16 14.20
N ALA A 48 -3.69 -8.25 13.57
CA ALA A 48 -4.60 -9.22 14.14
C ALA A 48 -4.13 -10.65 13.84
N LYS A 49 -4.67 -11.63 14.56
CA LYS A 49 -4.52 -13.04 14.23
C LYS A 49 -5.86 -13.63 13.89
N ASN A 50 -5.89 -14.54 12.92
CA ASN A 50 -7.02 -15.43 12.72
C ASN A 50 -6.44 -16.85 12.70
N SER A 51 -6.75 -17.62 13.73
CA SER A 51 -6.05 -18.87 14.05
C SER A 51 -4.53 -18.61 14.23
N GLU A 52 -3.66 -19.42 13.63
CA GLU A 52 -2.20 -19.27 13.71
C GLU A 52 -1.62 -18.22 12.75
N LYS A 53 -2.42 -17.66 11.84
CA LYS A 53 -1.94 -16.72 10.82
C LYS A 53 -2.13 -15.27 11.25
N GLN A 54 -1.12 -14.44 11.01
CA GLN A 54 -1.16 -13.00 11.26
C GLN A 54 -1.64 -12.23 10.04
N PHE A 55 -2.35 -11.14 10.30
CA PHE A 55 -2.96 -10.26 9.30
C PHE A 55 -2.79 -8.79 9.70
N ALA A 56 -2.79 -7.92 8.69
CA ALA A 56 -2.96 -6.49 8.87
C ALA A 56 -4.40 -6.12 8.50
N LEU A 57 -5.13 -5.53 9.44
CA LEU A 57 -6.48 -5.00 9.22
C LEU A 57 -6.38 -3.49 9.02
N LYS A 58 -6.78 -3.00 7.83
CA LYS A 58 -6.79 -1.57 7.54
C LYS A 58 -8.22 -1.03 7.68
N SER A 59 -8.42 -0.19 8.68
CA SER A 59 -9.64 0.59 8.86
C SER A 59 -9.53 1.94 8.15
N PHE A 60 -10.67 2.60 7.95
CA PHE A 60 -10.75 3.93 7.37
C PHE A 60 -11.36 4.91 8.37
N PHE A 61 -11.06 6.21 8.26
CA PHE A 61 -11.53 7.19 9.25
C PHE A 61 -13.02 7.50 9.14
N ASN A 62 -13.53 7.63 7.91
CA ASN A 62 -14.92 7.89 7.60
C ASN A 62 -15.31 7.01 6.42
N LEU A 63 -16.52 6.43 6.43
CA LEU A 63 -17.08 5.81 5.24
C LEU A 63 -17.96 6.80 4.49
N ASP A 64 -17.30 7.63 3.69
CA ASP A 64 -17.95 8.37 2.62
C ASP A 64 -17.79 7.64 1.28
N ASN A 65 -18.49 8.15 0.25
CA ASN A 65 -18.41 7.61 -1.10
C ASN A 65 -16.96 7.56 -1.64
N ILE A 66 -16.13 8.56 -1.30
CA ILE A 66 -14.73 8.62 -1.72
C ILE A 66 -13.97 7.42 -1.15
N THR A 67 -14.11 7.17 0.15
CA THR A 67 -13.44 6.07 0.85
C THR A 67 -13.91 4.71 0.35
N VAL A 68 -15.22 4.51 0.15
CA VAL A 68 -15.73 3.25 -0.39
C VAL A 68 -15.19 3.01 -1.80
N LYS A 69 -15.11 4.05 -2.63
CA LYS A 69 -14.51 3.97 -3.97
C LYS A 69 -13.02 3.61 -3.92
N GLU A 70 -12.28 4.12 -2.94
CA GLU A 70 -10.89 3.72 -2.71
C GLU A 70 -10.77 2.24 -2.29
N ILE A 71 -11.65 1.75 -1.41
CA ILE A 71 -11.73 0.33 -1.04
C ILE A 71 -11.97 -0.53 -2.29
N VAL A 72 -12.99 -0.19 -3.09
CA VAL A 72 -13.31 -0.91 -4.33
C VAL A 72 -12.16 -0.88 -5.33
N ARG A 73 -11.49 0.27 -5.47
CA ARG A 73 -10.31 0.40 -6.34
C ARG A 73 -9.20 -0.55 -5.90
N GLU A 74 -8.93 -0.61 -4.61
CA GLU A 74 -7.83 -1.43 -4.09
C GLU A 74 -8.13 -2.92 -4.21
N LEU A 75 -9.39 -3.33 -3.98
CA LEU A 75 -9.83 -4.70 -4.25
C LEU A 75 -9.69 -5.08 -5.72
N LYS A 76 -10.05 -4.19 -6.64
CA LYS A 76 -9.90 -4.42 -8.08
C LYS A 76 -8.44 -4.55 -8.48
N ILE A 77 -7.59 -3.63 -8.03
CA ILE A 77 -6.14 -3.66 -8.32
C ILE A 77 -5.53 -4.95 -7.79
N GLN A 78 -5.79 -5.30 -6.53
CA GLN A 78 -5.22 -6.48 -5.88
C GLN A 78 -5.58 -7.78 -6.61
N ARG A 79 -6.78 -7.88 -7.18
CA ARG A 79 -7.19 -9.03 -7.99
C ARG A 79 -6.32 -9.23 -9.23
N GLU A 80 -5.86 -8.16 -9.85
CA GLU A 80 -5.04 -8.24 -11.06
C GLU A 80 -3.57 -8.56 -10.73
N ILE A 81 -3.09 -8.26 -9.51
CA ILE A 81 -1.65 -8.28 -9.17
C ILE A 81 -1.25 -9.19 -8.00
N ASP A 82 -2.16 -10.00 -7.44
CA ASP A 82 -1.92 -10.87 -6.26
C ASP A 82 -0.80 -11.93 -6.47
N PHE A 83 -0.31 -12.08 -7.70
CA PHE A 83 0.77 -12.98 -8.05
C PHE A 83 2.19 -12.44 -7.72
N HIS A 84 2.35 -11.14 -7.43
CA HIS A 84 3.67 -10.53 -7.28
C HIS A 84 4.14 -10.46 -5.81
N ASP A 85 5.22 -11.16 -5.46
CA ASP A 85 5.70 -11.31 -4.08
C ASP A 85 6.18 -10.01 -3.41
N ASN A 86 6.51 -8.96 -4.17
CA ASN A 86 6.88 -7.65 -3.61
C ASN A 86 5.70 -6.69 -3.42
N ILE A 87 4.45 -7.17 -3.52
CA ILE A 87 3.24 -6.39 -3.28
C ILE A 87 2.46 -7.06 -2.14
N ILE A 88 2.09 -6.28 -1.12
CA ILE A 88 1.30 -6.78 0.01
C ILE A 88 -0.02 -7.34 -0.53
N ARG A 89 -0.27 -8.61 -0.24
CA ARG A 89 -1.50 -9.29 -0.66
C ARG A 89 -2.71 -8.78 0.12
N CYS A 90 -3.82 -8.57 -0.60
CA CYS A 90 -5.13 -8.37 0.01
C CYS A 90 -5.90 -9.69 -0.01
N TYR A 91 -6.11 -10.28 1.16
CA TYR A 91 -6.82 -11.55 1.28
C TYR A 91 -8.34 -11.40 1.24
N GLY A 92 -8.86 -10.18 1.34
CA GLY A 92 -10.29 -9.90 1.28
C GLY A 92 -10.70 -8.76 2.20
N ILE A 93 -11.93 -8.82 2.70
CA ILE A 93 -12.52 -7.77 3.54
C ILE A 93 -13.15 -8.34 4.80
N THR A 94 -13.27 -7.51 5.81
CA THR A 94 -14.06 -7.75 7.02
C THR A 94 -14.97 -6.56 7.26
N LYS A 95 -16.05 -6.77 8.00
CA LYS A 95 -17.00 -5.71 8.35
C LYS A 95 -17.12 -5.63 9.86
N LEU A 96 -16.92 -4.44 10.41
CA LEU A 96 -17.20 -4.15 11.80
C LEU A 96 -18.59 -3.51 11.87
N GLU A 97 -19.56 -4.26 12.40
CA GLU A 97 -20.89 -3.72 12.68
C GLU A 97 -20.81 -2.85 13.94
N SER A 98 -21.19 -1.59 13.79
CA SER A 98 -21.39 -0.66 14.91
C SER A 98 -22.83 -0.16 14.90
N ASP A 99 -23.33 0.31 16.04
CA ASP A 99 -24.74 0.66 16.26
C ASP A 99 -25.35 1.62 15.20
N ASN A 100 -24.53 2.32 14.40
CA ASN A 100 -25.02 3.23 13.36
C ASN A 100 -24.32 3.12 11.98
N HIS A 101 -23.22 2.36 11.84
CA HIS A 101 -22.48 2.28 10.58
C HIS A 101 -21.81 0.92 10.37
N ASN A 102 -21.72 0.52 9.10
CA ASN A 102 -21.05 -0.68 8.64
C ASN A 102 -19.64 -0.33 8.18
N ASP A 103 -18.62 -0.60 8.99
CA ASP A 103 -17.25 -0.25 8.66
C ASP A 103 -16.52 -1.39 7.92
N TYR A 104 -16.33 -1.24 6.59
CA TYR A 104 -15.53 -2.18 5.79
C TYR A 104 -14.04 -1.94 6.00
N TRP A 105 -13.32 -3.00 6.34
CA TRP A 105 -11.87 -2.98 6.54
C TRP A 105 -11.22 -3.98 5.57
N LEU A 106 -10.00 -3.67 5.11
CA LEU A 106 -9.22 -4.59 4.28
C LEU A 106 -8.48 -5.60 5.16
N VAL A 107 -8.50 -6.86 4.77
CA VAL A 107 -7.73 -7.95 5.39
C VAL A 107 -6.51 -8.21 4.53
N MET A 108 -5.34 -7.82 5.01
CA MET A 108 -4.10 -7.80 4.24
C MET A 108 -3.02 -8.68 4.86
N GLU A 109 -2.01 -9.01 4.07
CA GLU A 109 -0.77 -9.61 4.55
C GLU A 109 -0.09 -8.71 5.58
N TYR A 110 0.38 -9.33 6.67
CA TYR A 110 1.13 -8.64 7.70
C TYR A 110 2.62 -8.74 7.43
N ALA A 111 3.25 -7.60 7.14
CA ALA A 111 4.70 -7.47 7.09
C ALA A 111 5.26 -7.11 8.48
N ASP A 112 5.98 -8.05 9.09
CA ASP A 112 6.50 -7.96 10.46
C ASP A 112 7.83 -7.19 10.57
N GLY A 113 8.48 -6.87 9.45
CA GLY A 113 9.72 -6.08 9.38
C GLY A 113 9.56 -4.59 9.70
N GLY A 114 8.32 -4.11 9.87
CA GLY A 114 8.01 -2.69 10.04
C GLY A 114 8.21 -1.87 8.76
N SER A 115 8.16 -0.53 8.87
CA SER A 115 8.33 0.33 7.69
C SER A 115 9.78 0.33 7.19
N LEU A 116 9.95 0.42 5.86
CA LEU A 116 11.26 0.57 5.22
C LEU A 116 12.05 1.76 5.82
N ARG A 117 11.38 2.88 6.10
CA ARG A 117 11.99 4.05 6.76
C ARG A 117 12.59 3.71 8.12
N SER A 118 11.82 3.01 8.97
CA SER A 118 12.29 2.59 10.30
C SER A 118 13.44 1.60 10.19
N TYR A 119 13.35 0.66 9.25
CA TYR A 119 14.38 -0.34 9.00
C TYR A 119 15.69 0.32 8.55
N LEU A 120 15.64 1.20 7.54
CA LEU A 120 16.79 1.93 7.05
C LEU A 120 17.41 2.80 8.15
N LYS A 121 16.60 3.54 8.92
CA LYS A 121 17.10 4.36 10.05
C LYS A 121 17.87 3.55 11.08
N LYS A 122 17.44 2.32 11.36
CA LYS A 122 18.06 1.44 12.35
C LYS A 122 19.32 0.73 11.83
N ASN A 123 19.33 0.39 10.54
CA ASN A 123 20.31 -0.52 9.96
C ASN A 123 21.24 0.12 8.92
N PHE A 124 21.13 1.42 8.63
CA PHE A 124 21.83 2.08 7.52
C PHE A 124 23.33 1.74 7.45
N ASN A 125 24.03 1.81 8.58
CA ASN A 125 25.48 1.55 8.66
C ASN A 125 25.86 0.07 8.61
N LYS A 126 24.88 -0.83 8.69
CA LYS A 126 25.07 -2.29 8.60
C LYS A 126 24.76 -2.82 7.20
N LEU A 127 24.05 -2.04 6.38
CA LEU A 127 23.64 -2.43 5.04
C LEU A 127 24.78 -2.16 4.06
N THR A 128 25.12 -3.20 3.29
CA THR A 128 26.00 -3.08 2.14
C THR A 128 25.29 -2.35 0.99
N TRP A 129 26.03 -2.00 -0.06
CA TRP A 129 25.43 -1.48 -1.28
C TRP A 129 24.57 -2.54 -1.98
N ASP A 130 24.96 -3.81 -1.93
CA ASP A 130 24.17 -4.91 -2.48
C ASP A 130 22.82 -5.07 -1.76
N ASP A 131 22.79 -4.92 -0.43
CA ASP A 131 21.53 -4.94 0.32
C ASP A 131 20.59 -3.81 -0.12
N LYS A 132 21.14 -2.59 -0.27
CA LYS A 132 20.38 -1.41 -0.70
C LYS A 132 19.89 -1.56 -2.14
N TYR A 133 20.74 -2.11 -3.01
CA TYR A 133 20.40 -2.43 -4.39
C TYR A 133 19.26 -3.45 -4.45
N ASN A 134 19.34 -4.54 -3.71
CA ASN A 134 18.30 -5.56 -3.68
C ASN A 134 16.96 -4.99 -3.21
N MET A 135 16.95 -4.10 -2.22
CA MET A 135 15.72 -3.41 -1.79
C MET A 135 15.16 -2.51 -2.89
N ALA A 136 16.00 -1.73 -3.56
CA ALA A 136 15.59 -0.87 -4.68
C ALA A 136 15.06 -1.70 -5.87
N TYR A 137 15.70 -2.82 -6.17
CA TYR A 137 15.31 -3.75 -7.22
C TYR A 137 13.94 -4.39 -6.92
N GLN A 138 13.70 -4.85 -5.70
CA GLN A 138 12.39 -5.39 -5.31
C GLN A 138 11.26 -4.36 -5.45
N LEU A 139 11.53 -3.09 -5.09
CA LEU A 139 10.60 -2.00 -5.29
C LEU A 139 10.36 -1.71 -6.78
N SER A 140 11.41 -1.71 -7.61
CA SER A 140 11.26 -1.49 -9.05
C SER A 140 10.49 -2.63 -9.72
N CYS A 141 10.67 -3.89 -9.28
CA CYS A 141 9.86 -5.02 -9.73
C CYS A 141 8.37 -4.82 -9.43
N ALA A 142 8.02 -4.43 -8.20
CA ALA A 142 6.62 -4.14 -7.83
C ALA A 142 6.01 -3.03 -8.69
N ILE A 143 6.74 -1.94 -8.90
CA ILE A 143 6.28 -0.83 -9.75
C ILE A 143 6.18 -1.24 -11.22
N SER A 144 7.11 -2.06 -11.72
CA SER A 144 7.06 -2.61 -13.08
C SER A 144 5.83 -3.47 -13.28
N CYS A 145 5.50 -4.33 -12.30
CA CYS A 145 4.28 -5.14 -12.31
C CYS A 145 3.03 -4.26 -12.43
N LEU A 146 2.91 -3.22 -11.59
CA LEU A 146 1.79 -2.27 -11.67
C LEU A 146 1.71 -1.58 -13.04
N HIS A 147 2.84 -1.11 -13.56
CA HIS A 147 2.89 -0.40 -14.84
C HIS A 147 2.53 -1.30 -16.03
N ASN A 148 2.92 -2.57 -16.02
CA ASN A 148 2.54 -3.54 -17.05
C ASN A 148 1.02 -3.73 -17.13
N GLU A 149 0.33 -3.64 -16.00
CA GLU A 149 -1.14 -3.68 -15.91
C GLU A 149 -1.80 -2.29 -16.13
N GLY A 150 -1.02 -1.28 -16.52
CA GLY A 150 -1.51 0.09 -16.74
C GLY A 150 -1.90 0.83 -15.45
N ILE A 151 -1.42 0.36 -14.29
CA ILE A 151 -1.74 0.91 -12.97
C ILE A 151 -0.59 1.80 -12.49
N VAL A 152 -0.91 3.04 -12.09
CA VAL A 152 0.05 3.95 -11.45
C VAL A 152 -0.22 3.96 -9.95
N HIS A 153 0.79 3.63 -9.13
CA HIS A 153 0.67 3.55 -7.66
C HIS A 153 0.25 4.88 -7.02
N ARG A 154 0.84 6.00 -7.47
CA ARG A 154 0.58 7.40 -7.03
C ARG A 154 0.93 7.77 -5.59
N ASP A 155 1.10 6.80 -4.69
CA ASP A 155 1.39 7.07 -3.27
C ASP A 155 2.72 6.44 -2.78
N LEU A 156 3.69 6.29 -3.68
CA LEU A 156 5.01 5.78 -3.30
C LEU A 156 5.85 6.94 -2.73
N HIS A 157 5.77 7.18 -1.42
CA HIS A 157 6.49 8.29 -0.80
C HIS A 157 7.21 7.92 0.51
N SER A 158 8.39 8.51 0.70
CA SER A 158 8.97 8.78 2.02
C SER A 158 8.58 10.22 2.40
N PRO A 159 8.31 10.55 3.67
CA PRO A 159 7.99 11.92 4.10
C PRO A 159 9.25 12.81 4.06
N LEU A 160 9.83 12.98 2.88
CA LEU A 160 10.70 14.10 2.57
C LEU A 160 9.82 15.32 2.30
N ASP A 161 10.33 16.50 2.63
CA ASP A 161 9.64 17.75 2.36
C ASP A 161 9.88 18.20 0.89
N ILE A 162 9.45 17.34 -0.03
CA ILE A 162 9.59 17.53 -1.48
C ILE A 162 8.85 18.79 -1.94
N SER A 163 7.81 19.19 -1.17
CA SER A 163 6.98 20.37 -1.39
C SER A 163 7.77 21.68 -1.35
N GLN A 164 8.88 21.71 -0.61
CA GLN A 164 9.75 22.87 -0.47
C GLN A 164 10.92 22.88 -1.47
N GLY A 165 10.88 22.01 -2.49
CA GLY A 165 11.94 21.90 -3.49
C GLY A 165 13.20 21.20 -2.99
N HIS A 166 13.21 20.66 -1.77
CA HIS A 166 14.32 19.87 -1.27
C HIS A 166 14.48 18.60 -2.12
N ARG A 167 15.69 18.41 -2.65
CA ARG A 167 16.13 17.19 -3.32
C ARG A 167 17.21 16.55 -2.46
N GLU A 168 17.24 15.22 -2.43
CA GLU A 168 18.32 14.51 -1.75
C GLU A 168 19.66 14.86 -2.42
N THR A 169 20.66 15.20 -1.62
CA THR A 169 22.04 15.30 -2.10
C THR A 169 22.65 13.91 -2.18
N VAL A 170 23.62 13.73 -3.08
CA VAL A 170 24.34 12.46 -3.17
C VAL A 170 24.96 12.10 -1.84
N VAL A 171 24.59 10.93 -1.30
CA VAL A 171 25.17 10.42 -0.07
C VAL A 171 26.63 10.06 -0.35
N PRO A 172 27.59 10.47 0.51
CA PRO A 172 28.98 10.06 0.36
C PRO A 172 29.12 8.55 0.18
N ASP A 173 30.09 8.14 -0.63
CA ASP A 173 30.39 6.74 -0.96
C ASP A 173 29.30 6.00 -1.76
N THR A 174 28.37 6.74 -2.39
CA THR A 174 27.43 6.17 -3.35
C THR A 174 28.11 5.82 -4.68
N PRO A 175 28.00 4.58 -5.18
CA PRO A 175 28.49 4.23 -6.50
C PRO A 175 27.92 5.13 -7.60
N ASP A 176 28.79 5.55 -8.53
CA ASP A 176 28.46 6.52 -9.58
C ASP A 176 27.25 6.13 -10.42
N GLU A 177 27.06 4.85 -10.68
CA GLU A 177 25.94 4.34 -11.48
C GLU A 177 24.60 4.58 -10.75
N TYR A 178 24.53 4.31 -9.45
CA TYR A 178 23.35 4.58 -8.64
C TYR A 178 23.09 6.08 -8.51
N ALA A 179 24.15 6.87 -8.27
CA ALA A 179 24.07 8.32 -8.21
C ALA A 179 23.44 8.91 -9.48
N LYS A 180 23.87 8.42 -10.65
CA LYS A 180 23.31 8.83 -11.95
C LYS A 180 21.82 8.46 -12.07
N ILE A 181 21.44 7.22 -11.73
CA ILE A 181 20.07 6.73 -11.87
C ILE A 181 19.11 7.57 -11.01
N TYR A 182 19.31 7.64 -9.69
CA TYR A 182 18.31 8.34 -8.86
C TYR A 182 18.34 9.84 -9.09
N THR A 183 19.48 10.46 -9.44
CA THR A 183 19.51 11.88 -9.83
C THR A 183 18.64 12.12 -11.07
N LYS A 184 18.70 11.22 -12.06
CA LYS A 184 17.86 11.29 -13.26
C LYS A 184 16.38 11.07 -12.96
N CYS A 185 16.03 10.24 -11.96
CA CYS A 185 14.64 10.09 -11.50
C CYS A 185 14.01 11.40 -11.00
N TRP A 186 14.84 12.35 -10.56
CA TRP A 186 14.42 13.66 -10.06
C TRP A 186 14.47 14.79 -11.09
N ASP A 187 14.64 14.46 -12.39
CA ASP A 187 14.68 15.48 -13.45
C ASP A 187 13.43 16.37 -13.41
N GLY A 188 13.62 17.68 -13.62
CA GLY A 188 12.55 18.66 -13.62
C GLY A 188 11.50 18.35 -14.68
N GLU A 189 11.94 17.86 -15.84
CA GLU A 189 11.07 17.47 -16.94
C GLU A 189 10.74 15.99 -16.90
N SER A 190 9.44 15.68 -16.94
CA SER A 190 8.95 14.30 -16.85
C SER A 190 9.50 13.39 -17.93
N ASP A 191 9.68 13.93 -19.14
CA ASP A 191 10.10 13.16 -20.33
C ASP A 191 11.57 12.76 -20.27
N ASN A 192 12.36 13.44 -19.41
CA ASN A 192 13.77 13.12 -19.19
C ASN A 192 13.97 12.04 -18.10
N ARG A 193 12.94 11.76 -17.30
CA ARG A 193 13.00 10.76 -16.24
C ARG A 193 13.06 9.35 -16.84
N PRO A 194 13.81 8.42 -16.24
CA PRO A 194 13.85 7.05 -16.71
C PRO A 194 12.49 6.39 -16.55
N THR A 195 12.13 5.54 -17.51
CA THR A 195 11.02 4.60 -17.38
C THR A 195 11.40 3.47 -16.42
N ILE A 196 10.42 2.71 -15.96
CA ILE A 196 10.68 1.59 -15.04
C ILE A 196 11.59 0.50 -15.63
N TYR A 197 11.69 0.38 -16.96
CA TYR A 197 12.59 -0.56 -17.62
C TYR A 197 14.03 -0.03 -17.76
N GLN A 198 14.25 1.24 -17.42
CA GLN A 198 15.56 1.89 -17.43
C GLN A 198 16.14 2.06 -16.01
N ILE A 199 15.35 1.71 -14.99
CA ILE A 199 15.73 1.69 -13.57
C ILE A 199 16.03 0.24 -13.19
#